data_AF-A0A9C9FY85-F1
#
_entry.id   AF-A0A9C9FY85-F1
#
_cell.length_a   1.000
_cell.length_b   1.000
_cell.length_c   1.000
_cell.angle_alpha   90.00
_cell.angle_beta   90.00
_cell.angle_gamma   90.00
#
_symmetry.space_group_name_H-M   'P 1'
#
loop_
_entity.id
_entity.type
_entity.pdbx_description
1 polymer ?
#
loop_
_entity_poly.entity_id
_entity_poly.type
_entity_poly.pdbx_seq_one_letter_code
_entity_poly.pdbx_strand_id
1 'polypeptide(L)'
;MIKAPKRTDGLKSLFLIMSALLLIATLGFLSTILDVPALLIVLVLLVLSYAILVLPSWRSERKLGLLFRQANQLMENFIENTGDNKELQSPNGATIVCEFTECFNQLLAEARACRIQFKELEERSIQTEGEVPSLVTMVSQHMQEQLVYIEQIRERLDGVGHLIDEISKTAQQTNDSSARSEAEGKSGKLVMTEAVGNIMMLVNSVNNVSEMITKLGEDSKTIGGITEVIQGVAEQTNLLALNAAIEAARAGEQGRGFAVVADEVRSLASKTQDSAQKINHIIQQLLAHVKEAANVITTSQQTASQSEEQIEQVIVSYSELVGLMTGVSKLSDRLDLVVKEEEDSRVILDQALTGLQHSCMALQEQTRMTSQA
;
A
#
# COMPACT_ATOMS: atom_id res chain seq x y z
N MET A 1 29.68 22.78 -70.98
CA MET A 1 31.07 22.80 -71.47
C MET A 1 31.87 21.70 -70.79
N ILE A 2 32.05 20.52 -71.40
CA ILE A 2 33.23 19.65 -71.25
C ILE A 2 33.42 18.98 -72.61
N LYS A 3 34.41 19.45 -73.35
CA LYS A 3 34.76 18.96 -74.70
C LYS A 3 35.93 17.98 -74.51
N ALA A 4 35.64 16.69 -74.49
CA ALA A 4 36.65 15.64 -74.41
C ALA A 4 37.47 15.56 -75.73
N PRO A 5 38.75 15.15 -75.69
CA PRO A 5 39.77 15.64 -76.61
C PRO A 5 39.82 14.89 -77.96
N LYS A 6 40.03 15.65 -79.04
CA LYS A 6 40.34 15.25 -80.44
C LYS A 6 41.67 14.47 -80.61
N ARG A 7 42.09 13.66 -79.63
CA ARG A 7 43.43 13.05 -79.61
C ARG A 7 43.52 11.68 -80.30
N THR A 8 42.40 11.08 -80.70
CA THR A 8 42.34 9.75 -81.35
C THR A 8 42.43 9.79 -82.87
N ASP A 9 42.10 10.92 -83.52
CA ASP A 9 42.14 11.03 -84.98
C ASP A 9 43.58 11.10 -85.51
N GLY A 10 44.50 11.70 -84.75
CA GLY A 10 45.91 11.83 -85.14
C GLY A 10 46.66 10.49 -85.19
N LEU A 11 46.37 9.56 -84.27
CA LEU A 11 47.00 8.23 -84.29
C LEU A 11 46.40 7.35 -85.42
N LYS A 12 45.09 7.47 -85.65
CA LYS A 12 44.39 6.75 -86.73
C LYS A 12 44.86 7.21 -88.12
N SER A 13 45.01 8.51 -88.34
CA SER A 13 45.52 9.04 -89.60
C SER A 13 46.98 8.66 -89.84
N LEU A 14 47.82 8.67 -88.80
CA LEU A 14 49.23 8.25 -88.90
C LEU A 14 49.35 6.76 -89.27
N PHE A 15 48.52 5.89 -88.67
CA PHE A 15 48.52 4.45 -88.96
C PHE A 15 48.02 4.14 -90.38
N LEU A 16 47.00 4.86 -90.87
CA LEU A 16 46.51 4.76 -92.25
C LEU A 16 47.56 5.21 -93.28
N ILE A 17 48.27 6.32 -93.00
CA ILE A 17 49.31 6.82 -93.91
C ILE A 17 50.51 5.86 -93.94
N MET A 18 50.93 5.33 -92.78
CA MET A 18 52.07 4.39 -92.71
C MET A 18 51.77 3.06 -93.40
N SER A 19 50.55 2.53 -93.24
CA SER A 19 50.12 1.31 -93.93
C SER A 19 49.97 1.50 -95.44
N ALA A 20 49.48 2.65 -95.91
CA ALA A 20 49.41 2.99 -97.33
C ALA A 20 50.81 3.09 -97.97
N LEU A 21 51.78 3.73 -97.27
CA LEU A 21 53.17 3.83 -97.73
C LEU A 21 53.85 2.46 -97.83
N LEU A 22 53.64 1.58 -96.84
CA LEU A 22 54.16 0.22 -96.88
C LEU A 22 53.58 -0.57 -98.06
N LEU A 23 52.28 -0.39 -98.33
CA LEU A 23 51.58 -1.08 -99.41
C LEU A 23 52.07 -0.63 -100.79
N ILE A 24 52.28 0.67 -100.99
CA ILE A 24 52.85 1.22 -102.24
C ILE A 24 54.29 0.71 -102.46
N ALA A 25 55.11 0.64 -101.40
CA ALA A 25 56.48 0.11 -101.49
C ALA A 25 56.49 -1.38 -101.87
N THR A 26 55.58 -2.18 -101.30
CA THR A 26 55.47 -3.61 -101.64
C THR A 26 54.98 -3.84 -103.07
N LEU A 27 54.01 -3.05 -103.58
CA LEU A 27 53.55 -3.15 -104.96
C LEU A 27 54.64 -2.74 -105.97
N GLY A 28 55.44 -1.72 -105.65
CA GLY A 28 56.54 -1.26 -106.52
C GLY A 28 57.67 -2.28 -106.65
N PHE A 29 57.95 -3.04 -105.58
CA PHE A 29 58.94 -4.13 -105.65
C PHE A 29 58.40 -5.33 -106.45
N LEU A 30 57.11 -5.65 -106.29
CA LEU A 30 56.51 -6.84 -106.88
C LEU A 30 56.30 -6.74 -108.41
N SER A 31 56.17 -5.53 -108.97
CA SER A 31 56.06 -5.31 -110.43
C SER A 31 57.34 -5.63 -111.20
N THR A 32 58.49 -5.72 -110.52
CA THR A 32 59.78 -6.06 -111.15
C THR A 32 60.05 -7.56 -111.22
N ILE A 33 59.26 -8.38 -110.52
CA ILE A 33 59.53 -9.82 -110.33
C ILE A 33 58.42 -10.71 -110.92
N LEU A 34 57.17 -10.24 -111.03
CA LEU A 34 56.03 -11.10 -111.37
C LEU A 34 55.29 -10.70 -112.66
N ASP A 35 54.92 -11.71 -113.46
CA ASP A 35 54.04 -11.61 -114.62
C ASP A 35 52.65 -11.03 -114.25
N VAL A 36 52.05 -10.26 -115.17
CA VAL A 36 50.77 -9.52 -115.01
C VAL A 36 49.65 -10.33 -114.30
N PRO A 37 49.38 -11.61 -114.61
CA PRO A 37 48.33 -12.37 -113.91
C PRO A 37 48.60 -12.61 -112.42
N ALA A 38 49.87 -12.70 -111.98
CA ALA A 38 50.18 -12.95 -110.57
C ALA A 38 50.01 -11.69 -109.69
N LEU A 39 50.21 -10.51 -110.27
CA LEU A 39 49.96 -9.22 -109.61
C LEU A 39 48.47 -9.03 -109.26
N LEU A 40 47.56 -9.53 -110.12
CA LEU A 40 46.12 -9.53 -109.89
C LEU A 40 45.72 -10.37 -108.66
N ILE A 41 46.34 -11.53 -108.47
CA ILE A 41 46.05 -12.41 -107.32
C ILE A 41 46.46 -11.75 -106.00
N VAL A 42 47.63 -11.12 -105.97
CA VAL A 42 48.11 -10.41 -104.76
C VAL A 42 47.22 -9.21 -104.43
N LEU A 43 46.75 -8.47 -105.45
CA LEU A 43 45.81 -7.38 -105.24
C LEU A 43 44.49 -7.87 -104.63
N VAL A 44 43.96 -9.00 -105.12
CA VAL A 44 42.73 -9.61 -104.58
C VAL A 44 42.93 -10.07 -103.13
N LEU A 45 44.06 -10.69 -102.80
CA LEU A 45 44.37 -11.13 -101.43
C LEU A 45 44.53 -9.94 -100.46
N LEU A 46 45.13 -8.85 -100.90
CA LEU A 46 45.25 -7.63 -100.09
C LEU A 46 43.89 -6.95 -99.85
N VAL A 47 43.02 -6.91 -100.87
CA VAL A 47 41.65 -6.40 -100.73
C VAL A 47 40.84 -7.28 -99.78
N LEU A 48 40.97 -8.60 -99.86
CA LEU A 48 40.33 -9.54 -98.94
C LEU A 48 40.85 -9.37 -97.50
N SER A 49 42.16 -9.23 -97.30
CA SER A 49 42.78 -8.97 -96.00
C SER A 49 42.26 -7.65 -95.39
N TYR A 50 42.24 -6.58 -96.19
CA TYR A 50 41.72 -5.28 -95.76
C TYR A 50 40.23 -5.35 -95.41
N ALA A 51 39.44 -6.06 -96.21
CA ALA A 51 38.03 -6.31 -95.94
C ALA A 51 37.83 -7.07 -94.61
N ILE A 52 38.61 -8.11 -94.34
CA ILE A 52 38.50 -8.92 -93.11
C ILE A 52 38.90 -8.13 -91.86
N LEU A 53 39.86 -7.21 -91.93
CA LEU A 53 40.27 -6.39 -90.78
C LEU A 53 39.36 -5.18 -90.53
N VAL A 54 38.94 -4.50 -91.60
CA VAL A 54 38.25 -3.20 -91.48
C VAL A 54 36.74 -3.36 -91.34
N LEU A 55 36.11 -4.35 -92.01
CA LEU A 55 34.66 -4.57 -91.92
C LEU A 55 34.19 -4.90 -90.49
N PRO A 56 34.87 -5.73 -89.68
CA PRO A 56 34.47 -5.98 -88.30
C PRO A 56 34.60 -4.74 -87.42
N SER A 57 35.68 -3.96 -87.57
CA SER A 57 35.84 -2.70 -86.83
C SER A 57 34.76 -1.67 -87.19
N TRP A 58 34.41 -1.56 -88.47
CA TRP A 58 33.35 -0.66 -88.93
C TRP A 58 31.95 -1.13 -88.50
N ARG A 59 31.73 -2.45 -88.44
CA ARG A 59 30.47 -3.07 -87.97
C ARG A 59 30.31 -2.96 -86.44
N SER A 60 31.42 -3.04 -85.69
CA SER A 60 31.45 -2.89 -84.23
C SER A 60 31.19 -1.44 -83.80
N GLU A 61 31.88 -0.47 -84.41
CA GLU A 61 31.66 0.97 -84.14
C GLU A 61 30.24 1.40 -84.52
N ARG A 62 29.65 0.87 -85.61
CA ARG A 62 28.24 1.11 -85.96
C ARG A 62 27.25 0.49 -84.98
N LYS A 63 27.51 -0.72 -84.47
CA LYS A 63 26.63 -1.36 -83.47
C LYS A 63 26.66 -0.63 -82.13
N LEU A 64 27.83 -0.24 -81.62
CA LEU A 64 27.91 0.56 -80.39
C LEU A 64 27.27 1.95 -80.58
N GLY A 65 27.48 2.60 -81.73
CA GLY A 65 26.86 3.90 -82.03
C GLY A 65 25.33 3.83 -82.15
N LEU A 66 24.78 2.74 -82.68
CA LEU A 66 23.33 2.53 -82.74
C LEU A 66 22.74 2.28 -81.34
N LEU A 67 23.42 1.48 -80.51
CA LEU A 67 23.01 1.21 -79.14
C LEU A 67 23.03 2.47 -78.26
N PHE A 68 24.05 3.32 -78.41
CA PHE A 68 24.12 4.61 -77.71
C PHE A 68 23.03 5.58 -78.17
N ARG A 69 22.69 5.57 -79.46
CA ARG A 69 21.58 6.40 -79.98
C ARG A 69 20.22 5.91 -79.53
N GLN A 70 19.99 4.60 -79.48
CA GLN A 70 18.76 4.04 -78.92
C GLN A 70 18.63 4.36 -77.43
N ALA A 71 19.70 4.18 -76.64
CA ALA A 71 19.71 4.57 -75.24
C ALA A 71 19.45 6.09 -75.05
N ASN A 72 20.08 6.95 -75.86
CA ASN A 72 19.82 8.39 -75.81
C ASN A 72 18.40 8.76 -76.26
N GLN A 73 17.85 8.13 -77.30
CA GLN A 73 16.47 8.38 -77.74
C GLN A 73 15.44 7.93 -76.70
N LEU A 74 15.71 6.85 -75.99
CA LEU A 74 14.88 6.43 -74.86
C LEU A 74 14.98 7.42 -73.69
N MET A 75 16.16 7.99 -73.46
CA MET A 75 16.37 9.03 -72.45
C MET A 75 15.75 10.39 -72.84
N GLU A 76 15.73 10.73 -74.13
CA GLU A 76 15.16 11.97 -74.66
C GLU A 76 13.62 11.89 -74.70
N ASN A 77 13.05 10.75 -75.10
CA ASN A 77 11.61 10.49 -75.01
C ASN A 77 11.11 10.48 -73.55
N PHE A 78 11.95 10.14 -72.57
CA PHE A 78 11.62 10.21 -71.14
C PHE A 78 11.52 11.66 -70.64
N ILE A 79 12.37 12.56 -71.15
CA ILE A 79 12.32 13.99 -70.77
C ILE A 79 11.06 14.66 -71.34
N GLU A 80 10.60 14.25 -72.53
CA GLU A 80 9.40 14.83 -73.16
C GLU A 80 8.06 14.16 -72.80
N ASN A 81 8.03 12.87 -72.41
CA ASN A 81 6.79 12.12 -72.12
C ASN A 81 6.73 11.54 -70.70
N THR A 82 6.97 12.37 -69.70
CA THR A 82 6.87 12.04 -68.25
C THR A 82 5.45 11.68 -67.76
N GLY A 83 4.50 11.44 -68.66
CA GLY A 83 3.08 11.21 -68.37
C GLY A 83 2.47 9.91 -68.89
N ASP A 84 3.16 9.08 -69.68
CA ASP A 84 2.54 7.90 -70.33
C ASP A 84 2.97 6.56 -69.71
N ASN A 85 1.98 5.74 -69.32
CA ASN A 85 2.12 4.48 -68.57
C ASN A 85 2.58 3.29 -69.43
N LYS A 86 3.75 3.40 -70.09
CA LYS A 86 4.26 2.30 -70.93
C LYS A 86 5.58 1.76 -70.41
N GLU A 87 5.63 0.46 -70.16
CA GLU A 87 6.87 -0.27 -69.90
C GLU A 87 7.70 -0.35 -71.19
N LEU A 88 9.03 -0.23 -71.05
CA LEU A 88 9.92 -0.37 -72.19
C LEU A 88 9.98 -1.84 -72.62
N GLN A 89 9.64 -2.10 -73.89
CA GLN A 89 9.74 -3.44 -74.48
C GLN A 89 11.21 -3.81 -74.68
N SER A 90 11.61 -4.97 -74.16
CA SER A 90 12.96 -5.52 -74.32
C SER A 90 13.24 -5.85 -75.80
N PRO A 91 14.29 -5.28 -76.43
CA PRO A 91 14.68 -5.66 -77.77
C PRO A 91 15.29 -7.06 -77.77
N ASN A 92 14.71 -8.00 -78.52
CA ASN A 92 15.27 -9.35 -78.67
C ASN A 92 16.69 -9.29 -79.25
N GLY A 93 17.68 -9.84 -78.52
CA GLY A 93 18.94 -10.30 -79.12
C GLY A 93 20.27 -9.77 -78.57
N ALA A 94 20.35 -9.15 -77.38
CA ALA A 94 21.64 -8.89 -76.72
C ALA A 94 21.51 -8.83 -75.18
N THR A 95 22.24 -9.70 -74.46
CA THR A 95 22.14 -9.88 -73.00
C THR A 95 22.29 -8.58 -72.21
N ILE A 96 23.24 -7.72 -72.61
CA ILE A 96 23.53 -6.45 -71.92
C ILE A 96 22.40 -5.43 -72.08
N VAL A 97 21.70 -5.43 -73.22
CA VAL A 97 20.58 -4.50 -73.46
C VAL A 97 19.36 -4.94 -72.67
N CYS A 98 19.13 -6.25 -72.55
CA CYS A 98 18.09 -6.79 -71.67
C CYS A 98 18.34 -6.45 -70.21
N GLU A 99 19.56 -6.70 -69.69
CA GLU A 99 19.93 -6.36 -68.30
C GLU A 99 19.80 -4.85 -68.03
N PHE A 100 20.22 -4.01 -68.97
CA PHE A 100 20.05 -2.56 -68.83
C PHE A 100 18.58 -2.16 -68.84
N THR A 101 17.76 -2.75 -69.71
CA THR A 101 16.31 -2.47 -69.78
C THR A 101 15.59 -2.93 -68.52
N GLU A 102 15.96 -4.08 -67.95
CA GLU A 102 15.41 -4.57 -66.68
C GLU A 102 15.79 -3.68 -65.50
N CYS A 103 17.08 -3.34 -65.36
CA CYS A 103 17.54 -2.44 -64.31
C CYS A 103 16.89 -1.05 -64.43
N PHE A 104 16.70 -0.57 -65.66
CA PHE A 104 16.04 0.70 -65.91
C PHE A 104 14.54 0.64 -65.63
N ASN A 105 13.86 -0.45 -65.99
CA ASN A 105 12.45 -0.67 -65.64
C ASN A 105 12.24 -0.77 -64.11
N GLN A 106 13.18 -1.36 -63.38
CA GLN A 106 13.15 -1.40 -61.91
C GLN A 106 13.31 0.01 -61.31
N LEU A 107 14.25 0.80 -61.82
CA LEU A 107 14.42 2.20 -61.43
C LEU A 107 13.17 3.04 -61.75
N LEU A 108 12.50 2.78 -62.87
CA LEU A 108 11.22 3.41 -63.21
C LEU A 108 10.10 3.00 -62.25
N ALA A 109 10.05 1.75 -61.81
CA ALA A 109 9.08 1.28 -60.83
C ALA A 109 9.27 1.95 -59.46
N GLU A 110 10.52 2.09 -59.00
CA GLU A 110 10.85 2.80 -57.76
C GLU A 110 10.51 4.29 -57.83
N ALA A 111 10.81 4.96 -58.94
CA ALA A 111 10.45 6.37 -59.15
C ALA A 111 8.92 6.58 -59.19
N ARG A 112 8.16 5.63 -59.76
CA ARG A 112 6.68 5.65 -59.74
C ARG A 112 6.14 5.50 -58.32
N ALA A 113 6.68 4.55 -57.53
CA ALA A 113 6.29 4.35 -56.15
C ALA A 113 6.55 5.61 -55.30
N CYS A 114 7.72 6.23 -55.47
CA CYS A 114 8.06 7.50 -54.83
C CYS A 114 7.10 8.63 -55.23
N ARG A 115 6.69 8.72 -56.51
CA ARG A 115 5.73 9.74 -56.97
C ARG A 115 4.33 9.53 -56.42
N ILE A 116 3.84 8.30 -56.33
CA ILE A 116 2.53 8.00 -55.74
C ILE A 116 2.55 8.36 -54.25
N GLN A 117 3.61 7.99 -53.53
CA GLN A 117 3.80 8.41 -52.14
C GLN A 117 3.88 9.93 -52.01
N PHE A 118 4.51 10.63 -52.95
CA PHE A 118 4.60 12.09 -52.94
C PHE A 118 3.25 12.75 -53.25
N LYS A 119 2.45 12.20 -54.16
CA LYS A 119 1.07 12.64 -54.42
C LYS A 119 0.13 12.37 -53.25
N GLU A 120 0.25 11.22 -52.59
CA GLU A 120 -0.46 10.95 -51.33
C GLU A 120 -0.02 11.91 -50.22
N LEU A 121 1.26 12.27 -50.16
CA LEU A 121 1.77 13.30 -49.26
C LEU A 121 1.23 14.70 -49.61
N GLU A 122 1.11 15.04 -50.88
CA GLU A 122 0.59 16.31 -51.39
C GLU A 122 -0.93 16.42 -51.19
N GLU A 123 -1.70 15.36 -51.46
CA GLU A 123 -3.14 15.28 -51.18
C GLU A 123 -3.44 15.27 -49.67
N ARG A 124 -2.60 14.58 -48.86
CA ARG A 124 -2.66 14.69 -47.38
C ARG A 124 -2.23 16.07 -46.87
N SER A 125 -1.38 16.80 -47.60
CA SER A 125 -0.95 18.16 -47.27
C SER A 125 -2.03 19.20 -47.61
N ILE A 126 -2.83 18.99 -48.65
CA ILE A 126 -3.92 19.90 -49.03
C ILE A 126 -5.17 19.67 -48.16
N GLN A 127 -5.39 18.44 -47.67
CA GLN A 127 -6.48 18.13 -46.74
C GLN A 127 -6.23 18.63 -45.30
N THR A 128 -4.98 18.94 -44.94
CA THR A 128 -4.60 19.42 -43.59
C THR A 128 -4.70 20.94 -43.40
N GLU A 129 -4.80 21.75 -44.45
CA GLU A 129 -4.87 23.22 -44.32
C GLU A 129 -6.16 23.74 -43.65
N GLY A 130 -7.25 22.95 -43.63
CA GLY A 130 -8.50 23.31 -42.97
C GLY A 130 -8.65 22.82 -41.52
N GLU A 131 -7.88 21.81 -41.10
CA GLU A 131 -8.06 21.10 -39.82
C GLU A 131 -7.01 21.49 -38.76
N VAL A 132 -5.80 21.91 -39.18
CA VAL A 132 -4.71 22.27 -38.26
C VAL A 132 -5.05 23.44 -37.33
N PRO A 133 -5.65 24.56 -37.78
CA PRO A 133 -6.02 25.66 -36.89
C PRO A 133 -7.09 25.26 -35.85
N SER A 134 -8.01 24.39 -36.24
CA SER A 134 -9.05 23.83 -35.36
C SER A 134 -8.42 22.91 -34.30
N LEU A 135 -7.49 22.05 -34.69
CA LEU A 135 -6.76 21.15 -33.78
C LEU A 135 -5.89 21.92 -32.78
N VAL A 136 -5.17 22.94 -33.24
CA VAL A 136 -4.37 23.86 -32.40
C VAL A 136 -5.25 24.57 -31.37
N THR A 137 -6.42 25.04 -31.78
CA THR A 137 -7.40 25.67 -30.87
C THR A 137 -7.92 24.67 -29.84
N MET A 138 -8.25 23.45 -30.27
CA MET A 138 -8.74 22.38 -29.40
C MET A 138 -7.70 21.93 -28.37
N VAL A 139 -6.44 21.78 -28.77
CA VAL A 139 -5.31 21.45 -27.88
C VAL A 139 -5.07 22.58 -26.89
N SER A 140 -5.06 23.85 -27.33
CA SER A 140 -4.92 25.00 -26.44
C SER A 140 -6.04 25.09 -25.41
N GLN A 141 -7.29 24.83 -25.82
CA GLN A 141 -8.44 24.77 -24.91
C GLN A 141 -8.29 23.63 -23.90
N HIS A 142 -7.95 22.41 -24.34
CA HIS A 142 -7.71 21.27 -23.45
C HIS A 142 -6.57 21.55 -22.45
N MET A 143 -5.50 22.23 -22.87
CA MET A 143 -4.40 22.61 -21.96
C MET A 143 -4.86 23.62 -20.89
N GLN A 144 -5.71 24.58 -21.24
CA GLN A 144 -6.30 25.50 -20.26
C GLN A 144 -7.20 24.77 -19.26
N GLU A 145 -8.06 23.87 -19.73
CA GLU A 145 -8.90 23.03 -18.87
C GLU A 145 -8.03 22.15 -17.96
N GLN A 146 -6.96 21.57 -18.48
CA GLN A 146 -6.03 20.73 -17.73
C GLN A 146 -5.26 21.52 -16.66
N LEU A 147 -4.87 22.77 -16.92
CA LEU A 147 -4.26 23.66 -15.92
C LEU A 147 -5.23 23.98 -14.78
N VAL A 148 -6.51 24.19 -15.08
CA VAL A 148 -7.55 24.38 -14.05
C VAL A 148 -7.74 23.12 -13.20
N TYR A 149 -7.75 21.94 -13.82
CA TYR A 149 -7.80 20.67 -13.08
C TYR A 149 -6.57 20.45 -12.19
N ILE A 150 -5.36 20.78 -12.67
CA ILE A 150 -4.13 20.68 -11.86
C ILE A 150 -4.23 21.55 -10.61
N GLU A 151 -4.73 22.77 -10.72
CA GLU A 151 -4.89 23.68 -9.58
C GLU A 151 -5.92 23.15 -8.56
N GLN A 152 -7.03 22.58 -9.04
CA GLN A 152 -8.02 21.94 -8.17
C GLN A 152 -7.45 20.71 -7.43
N ILE A 153 -6.59 19.93 -8.09
CA ILE A 153 -5.93 18.79 -7.43
C ILE A 153 -4.93 19.30 -6.38
N ARG A 154 -4.21 20.39 -6.64
CA ARG A 154 -3.33 21.02 -5.65
C ARG A 154 -4.07 21.49 -4.40
N GLU A 155 -5.21 22.16 -4.56
CA GLU A 155 -6.05 22.58 -3.42
C GLU A 155 -6.46 21.37 -2.56
N ARG A 156 -6.82 20.24 -3.20
CA ARG A 156 -7.13 19.00 -2.48
C ARG A 156 -5.92 18.39 -1.78
N LEU A 157 -4.73 18.46 -2.38
CA LEU A 157 -3.49 17.98 -1.75
C LEU A 157 -3.10 18.81 -0.51
N ASP A 158 -3.40 20.10 -0.50
CA ASP A 158 -3.22 20.93 0.69
C ASP A 158 -4.17 20.48 1.82
N GLY A 159 -5.43 20.19 1.46
CA GLY A 159 -6.39 19.57 2.38
C GLY A 159 -5.92 18.23 2.94
N VAL A 160 -5.26 17.39 2.14
CA VAL A 160 -4.62 16.14 2.62
C VAL A 160 -3.51 16.43 3.64
N GLY A 161 -2.70 17.47 3.43
CA GLY A 161 -1.68 17.89 4.40
C GLY A 161 -2.28 18.25 5.77
N HIS A 162 -3.37 19.01 5.78
CA HIS A 162 -4.08 19.33 7.02
C HIS A 162 -4.64 18.08 7.73
N LEU A 163 -5.15 17.10 6.98
CA LEU A 163 -5.62 15.83 7.54
C LEU A 163 -4.48 15.02 8.16
N ILE A 164 -3.30 15.00 7.53
CA ILE A 164 -2.10 14.33 8.07
C ILE A 164 -1.68 14.94 9.42
N ASP A 165 -1.67 16.27 9.53
CA ASP A 165 -1.38 16.98 10.78
C ASP A 165 -2.41 16.65 11.88
N GLU A 166 -3.70 16.64 11.53
CA GLU A 166 -4.79 16.32 12.47
C GLU A 166 -4.72 14.86 12.96
N ILE A 167 -4.44 13.91 12.05
CA ILE A 167 -4.25 12.49 12.38
C ILE A 167 -3.05 12.33 13.31
N SER A 168 -1.91 12.97 13.01
CA SER A 168 -0.70 12.92 13.83
C SER A 168 -0.96 13.42 15.26
N LYS A 169 -1.63 14.57 15.37
CA LYS A 169 -2.02 15.13 16.67
C LYS A 169 -2.97 14.21 17.44
N THR A 170 -3.94 13.62 16.75
CA THR A 170 -4.91 12.70 17.35
C THR A 170 -4.24 11.41 17.83
N ALA A 171 -3.30 10.86 17.05
CA ALA A 171 -2.50 9.71 17.44
C ALA A 171 -1.69 10.03 18.71
N GLN A 172 -0.99 11.16 18.74
CA GLN A 172 -0.21 11.55 19.92
C GLN A 172 -1.09 11.71 21.18
N GLN A 173 -2.24 12.37 21.07
CA GLN A 173 -3.19 12.49 22.17
C GLN A 173 -3.75 11.14 22.64
N THR A 174 -3.97 10.21 21.70
CA THR A 174 -4.43 8.85 21.98
C THR A 174 -3.38 8.05 22.72
N ASN A 175 -2.10 8.16 22.33
CA ASN A 175 -0.97 7.55 23.02
C ASN A 175 -0.83 8.08 24.46
N ASP A 176 -0.85 9.40 24.64
CA ASP A 176 -0.78 10.02 25.97
C ASP A 176 -1.93 9.58 26.87
N SER A 177 -3.15 9.53 26.33
CA SER A 177 -4.35 9.09 27.06
C SER A 177 -4.26 7.62 27.44
N SER A 178 -3.81 6.76 26.51
CA SER A 178 -3.62 5.33 26.76
C SER A 178 -2.57 5.07 27.83
N ALA A 179 -1.46 5.82 27.81
CA ALA A 179 -0.40 5.71 28.82
C ALA A 179 -0.88 6.14 30.22
N ARG A 180 -1.68 7.22 30.31
CA ARG A 180 -2.31 7.62 31.57
C ARG A 180 -3.29 6.57 32.08
N SER A 181 -4.18 6.06 31.22
CA SER A 181 -5.11 4.99 31.57
C SER A 181 -4.40 3.70 32.00
N GLU A 182 -3.25 3.37 31.40
CA GLU A 182 -2.44 2.23 31.84
C GLU A 182 -1.86 2.45 33.26
N ALA A 183 -1.34 3.66 33.53
CA ALA A 183 -0.80 4.02 34.83
C ALA A 183 -1.89 4.01 35.94
N GLU A 184 -3.05 4.62 35.64
CA GLU A 184 -4.24 4.57 36.51
C GLU A 184 -4.72 3.12 36.70
N GLY A 185 -4.70 2.32 35.63
CA GLY A 185 -4.97 0.89 35.64
C GLY A 185 -4.11 0.13 36.66
N LYS A 186 -2.79 0.32 36.59
CA LYS A 186 -1.83 -0.30 37.52
C LYS A 186 -2.01 0.19 38.95
N SER A 187 -2.25 1.49 39.15
CA SER A 187 -2.51 2.06 40.46
C SER A 187 -3.81 1.51 41.07
N GLY A 188 -4.88 1.40 40.28
CA GLY A 188 -6.15 0.81 40.70
C GLY A 188 -5.97 -0.64 41.16
N LYS A 189 -5.20 -1.43 40.41
CA LYS A 189 -4.87 -2.81 40.80
C LYS A 189 -4.14 -2.90 42.15
N LEU A 190 -3.22 -1.97 42.45
CA LEU A 190 -2.55 -1.91 43.75
C LEU A 190 -3.54 -1.64 44.88
N VAL A 191 -4.39 -0.63 44.73
CA VAL A 191 -5.43 -0.29 45.73
C VAL A 191 -6.38 -1.46 45.96
N MET A 192 -6.78 -2.17 44.90
CA MET A 192 -7.63 -3.37 45.03
C MET A 192 -6.91 -4.50 45.79
N THR A 193 -5.61 -4.71 45.54
CA THR A 193 -4.81 -5.71 46.26
C THR A 193 -4.73 -5.38 47.75
N GLU A 194 -4.57 -4.11 48.09
CA GLU A 194 -4.61 -3.65 49.49
C GLU A 194 -6.00 -3.86 50.11
N ALA A 195 -7.08 -3.61 49.35
CA ALA A 195 -8.44 -3.84 49.80
C ALA A 195 -8.71 -5.32 50.12
N VAL A 196 -8.20 -6.26 49.31
CA VAL A 196 -8.25 -7.71 49.63
C VAL A 196 -7.55 -7.98 50.97
N GLY A 197 -6.34 -7.45 51.16
CA GLY A 197 -5.61 -7.60 52.41
C GLY A 197 -6.39 -7.08 53.63
N ASN A 198 -7.05 -5.94 53.50
CA ASN A 198 -7.91 -5.37 54.54
C ASN A 198 -9.13 -6.24 54.84
N ILE A 199 -9.75 -6.84 53.81
CA ILE A 199 -10.86 -7.78 54.00
C ILE A 199 -10.41 -9.05 54.71
N MET A 200 -9.23 -9.60 54.38
CA MET A 200 -8.69 -10.75 55.10
C MET A 200 -8.47 -10.44 56.59
N MET A 201 -7.97 -9.24 56.92
CA MET A 201 -7.85 -8.79 58.31
C MET A 201 -9.21 -8.63 58.99
N LEU A 202 -10.22 -8.14 58.27
CA LEU A 202 -11.60 -8.03 58.76
C LEU A 202 -12.19 -9.41 59.05
N VAL A 203 -12.05 -10.38 58.14
CA VAL A 203 -12.52 -11.76 58.33
C VAL A 203 -11.90 -12.37 59.59
N ASN A 204 -10.59 -12.22 59.78
CA ASN A 204 -9.91 -12.70 60.98
C ASN A 204 -10.44 -12.03 62.26
N SER A 205 -10.68 -10.72 62.22
CA SER A 205 -11.24 -9.98 63.35
C SER A 205 -12.66 -10.44 63.69
N VAL A 206 -13.49 -10.67 62.68
CA VAL A 206 -14.87 -11.17 62.85
C VAL A 206 -14.87 -12.60 63.40
N ASN A 207 -13.94 -13.45 62.98
CA ASN A 207 -13.77 -14.81 63.53
C ASN A 207 -13.41 -14.76 65.03
N ASN A 208 -12.49 -13.87 65.43
CA ASN A 208 -12.14 -13.70 66.84
C ASN A 208 -13.34 -13.21 67.67
N VAL A 209 -14.15 -12.30 67.13
CA VAL A 209 -15.38 -11.85 67.80
C VAL A 209 -16.40 -12.98 67.90
N SER A 210 -16.52 -13.83 66.88
CA SER A 210 -17.38 -15.02 66.89
C SER A 210 -17.02 -15.97 68.04
N GLU A 211 -15.73 -16.23 68.24
CA GLU A 211 -15.23 -17.07 69.34
C GLU A 211 -15.56 -16.45 70.71
N MET A 212 -15.34 -15.14 70.87
CA MET A 212 -15.68 -14.43 72.12
C MET A 212 -17.18 -14.47 72.43
N ILE A 213 -18.04 -14.30 71.42
CA ILE A 213 -19.50 -14.38 71.58
C ILE A 213 -19.95 -15.80 71.93
N THR A 214 -19.34 -16.82 71.31
CA THR A 214 -19.59 -18.23 71.65
C THR A 214 -19.26 -18.49 73.12
N LYS A 215 -18.07 -18.06 73.56
CA LYS A 215 -17.63 -18.20 74.95
C LYS A 215 -18.53 -17.45 75.93
N LEU A 216 -18.94 -16.21 75.61
CA LEU A 216 -19.88 -15.44 76.42
C LEU A 216 -21.22 -16.15 76.57
N GLY A 217 -21.70 -16.81 75.51
CA GLY A 217 -22.90 -17.64 75.55
C GLY A 217 -22.78 -18.84 76.48
N GLU A 218 -21.64 -19.53 76.47
CA GLU A 218 -21.34 -20.65 77.38
C GLU A 218 -21.23 -20.20 78.84
N ASP A 219 -20.51 -19.10 79.10
CA ASP A 219 -20.36 -18.52 80.44
C ASP A 219 -21.74 -18.10 81.00
N SER A 220 -22.58 -17.49 80.16
CA SER A 220 -23.92 -17.05 80.56
C SER A 220 -24.86 -18.21 80.87
N LYS A 221 -24.78 -19.31 80.10
CA LYS A 221 -25.52 -20.56 80.42
C LYS A 221 -25.06 -21.14 81.75
N THR A 222 -23.76 -21.12 82.02
CA THR A 222 -23.18 -21.60 83.28
C THR A 222 -23.69 -20.78 84.47
N ILE A 223 -23.71 -19.45 84.36
CA ILE A 223 -24.29 -18.57 85.38
C ILE A 223 -25.78 -18.81 85.56
N GLY A 224 -26.52 -19.05 84.47
CA GLY A 224 -27.93 -19.44 84.51
C GLY A 224 -28.17 -20.69 85.37
N GLY A 225 -27.38 -21.75 85.15
CA GLY A 225 -27.46 -22.98 85.94
C GLY A 225 -27.11 -22.77 87.43
N ILE A 226 -26.10 -21.96 87.75
CA ILE A 226 -25.77 -21.61 89.13
C ILE A 226 -26.94 -20.84 89.79
N THR A 227 -27.57 -19.93 89.05
CA THR A 227 -28.69 -19.13 89.55
C THR A 227 -29.93 -19.99 89.83
N GLU A 228 -30.20 -21.00 89.01
CA GLU A 228 -31.25 -22.01 89.27
C GLU A 228 -30.98 -22.80 90.55
N VAL A 229 -29.72 -23.21 90.79
CA VAL A 229 -29.34 -23.88 92.04
C VAL A 229 -29.56 -22.97 93.25
N ILE A 230 -29.18 -21.69 93.18
CA ILE A 230 -29.40 -20.72 94.26
C ILE A 230 -30.90 -20.55 94.54
N GLN A 231 -31.72 -20.45 93.48
CA GLN A 231 -33.18 -20.37 93.62
C GLN A 231 -33.73 -21.61 94.35
N GLY A 232 -33.27 -22.81 93.99
CA GLY A 232 -33.64 -24.05 94.65
C GLY A 232 -33.21 -24.11 96.12
N VAL A 233 -31.99 -23.66 96.45
CA VAL A 233 -31.50 -23.58 97.83
C VAL A 233 -32.30 -22.57 98.66
N ALA A 234 -32.64 -21.42 98.09
CA ALA A 234 -33.47 -20.41 98.75
C ALA A 234 -34.87 -20.95 99.05
N GLU A 235 -35.49 -21.67 98.11
CA GLU A 235 -36.80 -22.31 98.29
C GLU A 235 -36.76 -23.39 99.38
N GLN A 236 -35.74 -24.25 99.39
CA GLN A 236 -35.53 -25.24 100.46
C GLN A 236 -35.32 -24.57 101.83
N THR A 237 -34.54 -23.49 101.88
CA THR A 237 -34.27 -22.75 103.11
C THR A 237 -35.55 -22.09 103.63
N ASN A 238 -36.38 -21.56 102.74
CA ASN A 238 -37.69 -21.00 103.07
C ASN A 238 -38.63 -22.06 103.67
N LEU A 239 -38.66 -23.27 103.11
CA LEU A 239 -39.44 -24.40 103.64
C LEU A 239 -38.91 -24.88 105.00
N LEU A 240 -37.59 -24.95 105.18
CA LEU A 240 -36.97 -25.31 106.46
C LEU A 240 -37.28 -24.28 107.55
N ALA A 241 -37.17 -22.99 107.21
CA ALA A 241 -37.49 -21.88 108.11
C ALA A 241 -38.98 -21.89 108.51
N LEU A 242 -39.87 -22.19 107.57
CA LEU A 242 -41.31 -22.35 107.84
C LEU A 242 -41.56 -23.49 108.84
N ASN A 243 -40.94 -24.65 108.64
CA ASN A 243 -41.07 -25.78 109.57
C ASN A 243 -40.53 -25.43 110.96
N ALA A 244 -39.41 -24.70 111.04
CA ALA A 244 -38.85 -24.22 112.31
C ALA A 244 -39.77 -23.21 113.01
N ALA A 245 -40.39 -22.29 112.28
CA ALA A 245 -41.36 -21.34 112.82
C ALA A 245 -42.59 -22.05 113.39
N ILE A 246 -43.09 -23.08 112.71
CA ILE A 246 -44.20 -23.92 113.18
C ILE A 246 -43.82 -24.63 114.50
N GLU A 247 -42.64 -25.24 114.57
CA GLU A 247 -42.23 -25.96 115.78
C GLU A 247 -41.91 -25.01 116.94
N ALA A 248 -41.37 -23.83 116.66
CA ALA A 248 -41.19 -22.77 117.65
C ALA A 248 -42.53 -22.27 118.22
N ALA A 249 -43.56 -22.10 117.39
CA ALA A 249 -44.90 -21.78 117.84
C ALA A 249 -45.50 -22.90 118.71
N ARG A 250 -45.21 -24.17 118.39
CA ARG A 250 -45.65 -25.35 119.14
C ARG A 250 -45.03 -25.43 120.54
N ALA A 251 -43.79 -24.94 120.71
CA ALA A 251 -43.10 -24.87 122.00
C ALA A 251 -43.59 -23.73 122.92
N GLY A 252 -44.50 -22.87 122.45
CA GLY A 252 -45.08 -21.78 123.24
C GLY A 252 -44.05 -20.71 123.65
N GLU A 253 -44.10 -20.24 124.90
CA GLU A 253 -43.21 -19.18 125.41
C GLU A 253 -41.72 -19.54 125.33
N GLN A 254 -41.37 -20.84 125.45
CA GLN A 254 -39.97 -21.30 125.34
C GLN A 254 -39.42 -21.20 123.90
N GLY A 255 -40.30 -21.15 122.90
CA GLY A 255 -39.95 -21.07 121.48
C GLY A 255 -39.88 -19.66 120.91
N ARG A 256 -40.23 -18.60 121.66
CA ARG A 256 -40.33 -17.22 121.14
C ARG A 256 -39.04 -16.73 120.47
N GLY A 257 -37.88 -17.00 121.06
CA GLY A 257 -36.59 -16.61 120.48
C GLY A 257 -36.31 -17.32 119.15
N PHE A 258 -36.64 -18.62 119.06
CA PHE A 258 -36.49 -19.40 117.83
C PHE A 258 -37.48 -18.97 116.75
N ALA A 259 -38.70 -18.58 117.11
CA ALA A 259 -39.70 -18.09 116.15
C ALA A 259 -39.21 -16.83 115.42
N VAL A 260 -38.63 -15.87 116.14
CA VAL A 260 -38.08 -14.64 115.54
C VAL A 260 -36.93 -14.96 114.57
N VAL A 261 -36.03 -15.88 114.93
CA VAL A 261 -34.95 -16.30 114.04
C VAL A 261 -35.50 -17.01 112.80
N ALA A 262 -36.50 -17.88 112.96
CA ALA A 262 -37.11 -18.59 111.85
C ALA A 262 -37.78 -17.62 110.85
N ASP A 263 -38.50 -16.60 111.32
CA ASP A 263 -39.10 -15.58 110.47
C ASP A 263 -38.05 -14.73 109.73
N GLU A 264 -36.93 -14.38 110.39
CA GLU A 264 -35.83 -13.65 109.74
C GLU A 264 -35.15 -14.50 108.65
N VAL A 265 -34.89 -15.79 108.92
CA VAL A 265 -34.36 -16.72 107.91
C VAL A 265 -35.33 -16.87 106.74
N ARG A 266 -36.64 -16.94 107.01
CA ARG A 266 -37.68 -17.00 105.96
C ARG A 266 -37.67 -15.75 105.08
N SER A 267 -37.59 -14.57 105.70
CA SER A 267 -37.46 -13.27 105.00
C SER A 267 -36.19 -13.23 104.12
N LEU A 268 -35.06 -13.70 104.64
CA LEU A 268 -33.79 -13.76 103.91
C LEU A 268 -33.85 -14.73 102.72
N ALA A 269 -34.48 -15.89 102.91
CA ALA A 269 -34.69 -16.88 101.87
C ALA A 269 -35.58 -16.32 100.74
N SER A 270 -36.68 -15.65 101.07
CA SER A 270 -37.55 -14.98 100.09
C SER A 270 -36.81 -13.90 99.30
N LYS A 271 -36.03 -13.03 99.97
CA LYS A 271 -35.22 -12.01 99.28
C LYS A 271 -34.16 -12.62 98.37
N THR A 272 -33.58 -13.76 98.77
CA THR A 272 -32.61 -14.50 97.95
C THR A 272 -33.27 -15.08 96.71
N GLN A 273 -34.47 -15.65 96.85
CA GLN A 273 -35.26 -16.19 95.74
C GLN A 273 -35.63 -15.10 94.73
N ASP A 274 -36.12 -13.95 95.19
CA ASP A 274 -36.44 -12.79 94.34
C ASP A 274 -35.21 -12.27 93.59
N SER A 275 -34.05 -12.25 94.26
CA SER A 275 -32.79 -11.81 93.66
C SER A 275 -32.29 -12.80 92.60
N ALA A 276 -32.39 -14.10 92.87
CA ALA A 276 -32.05 -15.15 91.92
C ALA A 276 -32.96 -15.08 90.68
N GLN A 277 -34.26 -14.84 90.83
CA GLN A 277 -35.17 -14.65 89.70
C GLN A 277 -34.79 -13.43 88.83
N LYS A 278 -34.43 -12.30 89.47
CA LYS A 278 -33.95 -11.11 88.74
C LYS A 278 -32.66 -11.39 87.97
N ILE A 279 -31.70 -12.10 88.58
CA ILE A 279 -30.46 -12.51 87.89
C ILE A 279 -30.79 -13.41 86.71
N ASN A 280 -31.69 -14.38 86.89
CA ASN A 280 -32.08 -15.30 85.82
C ASN A 280 -32.72 -14.53 84.64
N HIS A 281 -33.57 -13.53 84.92
CA HIS A 281 -34.13 -12.66 83.88
C HIS A 281 -33.03 -11.91 83.09
N ILE A 282 -32.03 -11.36 83.78
CA ILE A 282 -30.89 -10.68 83.13
C ILE A 282 -30.10 -11.67 82.27
N ILE A 283 -29.87 -12.90 82.74
CA ILE A 283 -29.17 -13.95 81.97
C ILE A 283 -29.95 -14.33 80.71
N GLN A 284 -31.28 -14.44 80.77
CA GLN A 284 -32.10 -14.71 79.59
C GLN A 284 -31.99 -13.58 78.55
N GLN A 285 -32.00 -12.32 78.99
CA GLN A 285 -31.76 -11.17 78.10
C GLN A 285 -30.36 -11.21 77.49
N LEU A 286 -29.34 -11.53 78.28
CA LEU A 286 -27.96 -11.63 77.82
C LEU A 286 -27.80 -12.73 76.76
N LEU A 287 -28.39 -13.90 76.98
CA LEU A 287 -28.41 -14.98 75.98
C LEU A 287 -29.14 -14.59 74.69
N ALA A 288 -30.22 -13.80 74.77
CA ALA A 288 -30.89 -13.26 73.59
C ALA A 288 -29.97 -12.31 72.80
N HIS A 289 -29.27 -11.39 73.48
CA HIS A 289 -28.31 -10.48 72.84
C HIS A 289 -27.12 -11.23 72.22
N VAL A 290 -26.61 -12.28 72.87
CA VAL A 290 -25.56 -13.16 72.32
C VAL A 290 -26.01 -13.80 71.02
N LYS A 291 -27.24 -14.30 70.97
CA LYS A 291 -27.81 -14.90 69.75
C LYS A 291 -27.94 -13.88 68.62
N GLU A 292 -28.38 -12.67 68.94
CA GLU A 292 -28.47 -11.57 67.97
C GLU A 292 -27.08 -11.19 67.44
N ALA A 293 -26.09 -11.03 68.32
CA ALA A 293 -24.71 -10.75 67.94
C ALA A 293 -24.13 -11.84 67.03
N ALA A 294 -24.40 -13.13 67.32
CA ALA A 294 -23.96 -14.25 66.48
C ALA A 294 -24.55 -14.19 65.05
N ASN A 295 -25.82 -13.79 64.91
CA ASN A 295 -26.45 -13.61 63.59
C ASN A 295 -25.80 -12.46 62.80
N VAL A 296 -25.48 -11.34 63.46
CA VAL A 296 -24.79 -10.20 62.84
C VAL A 296 -23.39 -10.60 62.37
N ILE A 297 -22.66 -11.38 63.17
CA ILE A 297 -21.33 -11.91 62.83
C ILE A 297 -21.40 -12.82 61.61
N THR A 298 -22.37 -13.74 61.57
CA THR A 298 -22.57 -14.64 60.43
C THR A 298 -22.83 -13.86 59.14
N THR A 299 -23.70 -12.85 59.23
CA THR A 299 -23.99 -11.96 58.09
C THR A 299 -22.74 -11.18 57.67
N SER A 300 -21.94 -10.70 58.62
CA SER A 300 -20.70 -9.97 58.36
C SER A 300 -19.65 -10.84 57.66
N GLN A 301 -19.52 -12.12 58.04
CA GLN A 301 -18.64 -13.08 57.36
C GLN A 301 -19.07 -13.31 55.90
N GLN A 302 -20.38 -13.45 55.67
CA GLN A 302 -20.91 -13.62 54.31
C GLN A 302 -20.65 -12.38 53.45
N THR A 303 -20.89 -11.18 53.98
CA THR A 303 -20.60 -9.92 53.27
C THR A 303 -19.11 -9.74 52.97
N ALA A 304 -18.24 -10.11 53.91
CA ALA A 304 -16.79 -10.06 53.69
C ALA A 304 -16.36 -11.01 52.57
N SER A 305 -16.87 -12.24 52.55
CA SER A 305 -16.57 -13.23 51.50
C SER A 305 -17.08 -12.76 50.12
N GLN A 306 -18.28 -12.17 50.06
CA GLN A 306 -18.80 -11.60 48.82
C GLN A 306 -17.98 -10.40 48.34
N SER A 307 -17.48 -9.57 49.27
CA SER A 307 -16.63 -8.44 48.93
C SER A 307 -15.28 -8.88 48.36
N GLU A 308 -14.72 -9.98 48.87
CA GLU A 308 -13.51 -10.60 48.33
C GLU A 308 -13.71 -11.05 46.88
N GLU A 309 -14.77 -11.81 46.59
CA GLU A 309 -15.10 -12.27 45.24
C GLU A 309 -15.30 -11.08 44.26
N GLN A 310 -15.99 -10.03 44.70
CA GLN A 310 -16.20 -8.84 43.89
C GLN A 310 -14.89 -8.13 43.55
N ILE A 311 -13.96 -8.03 44.51
CA ILE A 311 -12.67 -7.40 44.25
C ILE A 311 -11.81 -8.25 43.31
N GLU A 312 -11.84 -9.57 43.43
CA GLU A 312 -11.15 -10.45 42.47
C GLU A 312 -11.67 -10.24 41.04
N GLN A 313 -12.99 -10.14 40.85
CA GLN A 313 -13.58 -9.82 39.54
C GLN A 313 -13.09 -8.46 39.02
N VAL A 314 -13.05 -7.44 39.87
CA VAL A 314 -12.53 -6.11 39.51
C VAL A 314 -11.05 -6.16 39.11
N ILE A 315 -10.23 -6.96 39.80
CA ILE A 315 -8.81 -7.14 39.46
C ILE A 315 -8.66 -7.74 38.05
N VAL A 316 -9.49 -8.72 37.69
CA VAL A 316 -9.50 -9.31 36.34
C VAL A 316 -9.89 -8.25 35.30
N SER A 317 -10.98 -7.51 35.52
CA SER A 317 -11.41 -6.45 34.60
C SER A 317 -10.34 -5.36 34.40
N TYR A 318 -9.62 -4.99 35.47
CA TYR A 318 -8.50 -4.04 35.35
C TYR A 318 -7.34 -4.60 34.51
N SER A 319 -7.07 -5.91 34.60
CA SER A 319 -6.06 -6.55 33.77
C SER A 319 -6.44 -6.52 32.29
N GLU A 320 -7.72 -6.73 31.97
CA GLU A 320 -8.23 -6.62 30.61
C GLU A 320 -8.15 -5.18 30.08
N LEU A 321 -8.51 -4.19 30.90
CA LEU A 321 -8.39 -2.76 30.59
C LEU A 321 -6.94 -2.41 30.19
N VAL A 322 -5.96 -2.80 31.02
CA VAL A 322 -4.53 -2.58 30.73
C VAL A 322 -4.11 -3.24 29.40
N GLY A 323 -4.63 -4.43 29.12
CA GLY A 323 -4.43 -5.11 27.84
C GLY A 323 -4.99 -4.34 26.65
N LEU A 324 -6.20 -3.78 26.79
CA LEU A 324 -6.82 -2.93 25.76
C LEU A 324 -6.00 -1.66 25.51
N MET A 325 -5.50 -0.99 26.56
CA MET A 325 -4.67 0.21 26.41
C MET A 325 -3.36 -0.08 25.68
N THR A 326 -2.75 -1.24 25.93
CA THR A 326 -1.59 -1.70 25.16
C THR A 326 -1.94 -1.87 23.67
N GLY A 327 -3.14 -2.36 23.37
CA GLY A 327 -3.65 -2.48 22.00
C GLY A 327 -3.85 -1.12 21.32
N VAL A 328 -4.41 -0.14 22.04
CA VAL A 328 -4.60 1.23 21.54
C VAL A 328 -3.25 1.90 21.27
N SER A 329 -2.27 1.75 22.16
CA SER A 329 -0.93 2.31 21.94
C SER A 329 -0.28 1.74 20.68
N LYS A 330 -0.36 0.42 20.45
CA LYS A 330 0.11 -0.20 19.19
C LYS A 330 -0.61 0.32 17.94
N LEU A 331 -1.91 0.60 18.04
CA LEU A 331 -2.67 1.18 16.94
C LEU A 331 -2.17 2.60 16.63
N SER A 332 -1.87 3.37 17.66
CA SER A 332 -1.31 4.71 17.53
C SER A 332 0.07 4.69 16.88
N ASP A 333 0.95 3.77 17.27
CA ASP A 333 2.26 3.59 16.62
C ASP A 333 2.13 3.24 15.12
N ARG A 334 1.08 2.49 14.77
CA ARG A 334 0.77 2.15 13.38
C ARG A 334 0.21 3.33 12.60
N LEU A 335 -0.54 4.23 13.25
CA LEU A 335 -1.00 5.48 12.63
C LEU A 335 0.18 6.38 12.25
N ASP A 336 1.22 6.46 13.09
CA ASP A 336 2.44 7.22 12.76
C ASP A 336 3.15 6.70 11.51
N LEU A 337 3.10 5.38 11.25
CA LEU A 337 3.63 4.79 10.02
C LEU A 337 2.80 5.19 8.79
N VAL A 338 1.47 5.11 8.91
CA VAL A 338 0.54 5.51 7.83
C VAL A 338 0.69 7.00 7.50
N VAL A 339 0.80 7.86 8.52
CA VAL A 339 1.07 9.29 8.37
C VAL A 339 2.32 9.55 7.52
N LYS A 340 3.42 8.82 7.77
CA LYS A 340 4.65 8.97 7.00
C LYS A 340 4.47 8.55 5.54
N GLU A 341 3.78 7.44 5.30
CA GLU A 341 3.51 6.92 3.95
C GLU A 341 2.61 7.88 3.14
N GLU A 342 1.61 8.48 3.78
CA GLU A 342 0.74 9.48 3.17
C GLU A 342 1.48 10.79 2.90
N GLU A 343 2.39 11.23 3.78
CA GLU A 343 3.21 12.42 3.53
C GLU A 343 4.18 12.21 2.35
N ASP A 344 4.83 11.05 2.27
CA ASP A 344 5.68 10.68 1.12
C ASP A 344 4.85 10.67 -0.19
N SER A 345 3.64 10.11 -0.15
CA SER A 345 2.72 10.09 -1.29
C SER A 345 2.28 11.49 -1.71
N ARG A 346 2.02 12.38 -0.75
CA ARG A 346 1.68 13.80 -0.98
C ARG A 346 2.81 14.52 -1.70
N VAL A 347 4.05 14.35 -1.26
CA VAL A 347 5.24 14.93 -1.90
C VAL A 347 5.40 14.45 -3.35
N ILE A 348 5.22 13.15 -3.60
CA ILE A 348 5.29 12.59 -4.96
C ILE A 348 4.19 13.17 -5.85
N LEU A 349 2.96 13.29 -5.35
CA LEU A 349 1.84 13.86 -6.10
C LEU A 349 2.07 15.34 -6.44
N ASP A 350 2.60 16.14 -5.50
CA ASP A 350 2.92 17.54 -5.76
C ASP A 350 4.02 17.71 -6.84
N GLN A 351 5.06 16.86 -6.80
CA GLN A 351 6.08 16.81 -7.86
C GLN A 351 5.48 16.42 -9.22
N ALA A 352 4.58 15.43 -9.25
CA ALA A 352 3.92 14.99 -10.48
C ALA A 352 3.02 16.10 -11.07
N LEU A 353 2.27 16.83 -10.24
CA LEU A 353 1.46 17.97 -10.68
C LEU A 353 2.32 19.10 -11.22
N THR A 354 3.46 19.38 -10.59
CA THR A 354 4.42 20.38 -11.08
C THR A 354 4.99 19.98 -12.45
N GLY A 355 5.30 18.69 -12.65
CA GLY A 355 5.72 18.16 -13.94
C GLY A 355 4.64 18.24 -15.02
N LEU A 356 3.38 17.94 -14.67
CA LEU A 356 2.23 18.08 -15.57
C LEU A 356 1.98 19.54 -15.94
N GLN A 357 2.10 20.47 -14.98
CA GLN A 357 1.95 21.90 -15.23
C GLN A 357 3.00 22.40 -16.23
N HIS A 358 4.27 22.03 -16.04
CA HIS A 358 5.34 22.36 -16.98
C HIS A 358 5.08 21.78 -18.37
N SER A 359 4.58 20.55 -18.45
CA SER A 359 4.25 19.90 -19.74
C SER A 359 3.11 20.62 -20.46
N CYS A 360 2.06 21.02 -19.74
CA CYS A 360 0.95 21.79 -20.30
C CYS A 360 1.41 23.16 -20.83
N MET A 361 2.24 23.87 -20.06
CA MET A 361 2.81 25.16 -20.47
C MET A 361 3.70 25.03 -21.71
N ALA A 362 4.55 24.00 -21.77
CA ALA A 362 5.41 23.74 -22.92
C ALA A 362 4.60 23.41 -24.19
N LEU A 363 3.55 22.57 -24.07
CA LEU A 363 2.63 22.26 -25.16
C LEU A 363 1.86 23.49 -25.63
N GLN A 364 1.42 24.36 -24.70
CA GLN A 364 0.74 25.60 -25.04
C GLN A 364 1.65 26.56 -25.83
N GLU A 365 2.91 26.69 -25.43
CA GLU A 365 3.89 27.51 -26.15
C GLU A 365 4.21 26.93 -27.54
N GLN A 366 4.37 25.62 -27.65
CA GLN A 366 4.58 24.94 -28.93
C GLN A 366 3.38 25.10 -29.88
N THR A 367 2.16 25.02 -29.34
CA THR A 367 0.91 25.24 -30.07
C THR A 367 0.81 26.69 -30.55
N ARG A 368 1.22 27.67 -29.72
CA ARG A 368 1.30 29.09 -30.08
C ARG A 368 2.29 29.36 -31.21
N MET A 369 3.47 28.73 -31.18
CA MET A 369 4.44 28.86 -32.27
C MET A 369 3.94 28.24 -33.58
N THR A 370 3.25 27.10 -33.50
CA THR A 370 2.69 26.40 -34.66
C THR A 370 1.52 27.17 -35.29
N SER A 371 0.78 27.96 -34.52
CA SER A 371 -0.27 28.84 -35.06
C SER A 371 0.26 30.13 -35.70
N GLN A 372 1.53 30.48 -35.49
CA GLN A 372 2.17 31.71 -35.96
C GLN A 372 3.10 31.49 -37.17
N ALA A 373 3.51 30.24 -37.41
CA ALA A 373 4.26 29.80 -38.58
C ALA A 373 3.30 29.46 -39.73
#